data_AF-A0A314UIH9-F1
#
_entry.id   AF-A0A314UIH9-F1
#
_cell.length_a   1.000
_cell.length_b   1.000
_cell.length_c   1.000
_cell.angle_alpha   90.00
_cell.angle_beta   90.00
_cell.angle_gamma   90.00
#
_symmetry.space_group_name_H-M   'P 1'
#
loop_
_entity.id
_entity.type
_entity.pdbx_description
1 polymer ?
#
loop_
_entity_poly.entity_id
_entity_poly.type
_entity_poly.pdbx_seq_one_letter_code
_entity_poly.pdbx_strand_id
1 'polypeptide(L)'
;MAAKARLPRKTRNPDLIRRVGKFSRSKMYHKRGLWAIKAKNGGVFPRHDPKPTAETGLEKAPKFYPADDVKKPLVNKRKLRASITPGRELIILAGRLKGKSVVFLKQLPSGLLLVTVERL
;
A
#
# COMPACT_ATOMS: atom_id res chain seq x y z
N MET A 1 1.09 3.66 -32.34
CA MET A 1 1.67 2.63 -31.43
C MET A 1 1.21 2.94 -30.01
N ALA A 2 0.25 2.18 -29.46
CA ALA A 2 -0.29 2.42 -28.13
C ALA A 2 0.77 2.18 -27.03
N ALA A 3 0.94 3.13 -26.11
CA ALA A 3 1.87 2.99 -25.00
C ALA A 3 1.46 1.82 -24.09
N LYS A 4 2.31 0.80 -24.01
CA LYS A 4 2.09 -0.38 -23.16
C LYS A 4 1.97 0.06 -21.69
N ALA A 5 0.87 -0.30 -21.04
CA ALA A 5 0.61 0.05 -19.64
C ALA A 5 1.78 -0.39 -18.74
N ARG A 6 2.34 0.55 -17.97
CA ARG A 6 3.44 0.28 -17.04
C ARG A 6 2.92 -0.55 -15.87
N LEU A 7 3.36 -1.80 -15.79
CA LEU A 7 3.10 -2.65 -14.62
C LEU A 7 3.65 -2.00 -13.35
N PRO A 8 2.98 -2.17 -12.20
CA PRO A 8 3.45 -1.64 -10.92
C PRO A 8 4.84 -2.19 -10.59
N ARG A 9 5.74 -1.31 -10.18
CA ARG A 9 7.16 -1.63 -9.93
C ARG A 9 7.30 -2.54 -8.70
N LYS A 10 7.40 -3.86 -8.90
CA LYS A 10 7.71 -4.83 -7.82
C LYS A 10 9.14 -4.64 -7.33
N THR A 11 9.35 -4.71 -6.01
CA THR A 11 10.70 -4.60 -5.43
C THR A 11 11.53 -5.83 -5.77
N ARG A 12 12.78 -5.64 -6.19
CA ARG A 12 13.75 -6.74 -6.42
C ARG A 12 14.39 -7.29 -5.14
N ASN A 13 14.05 -6.68 -3.98
CA ASN A 13 14.45 -7.09 -2.64
C ASN A 13 13.19 -7.42 -1.84
N PRO A 14 12.87 -8.71 -1.61
CA PRO A 14 11.78 -9.10 -0.72
C PRO A 14 12.18 -8.82 0.74
N ASP A 15 11.19 -8.59 1.60
CA ASP A 15 11.41 -8.42 3.04
C ASP A 15 11.82 -9.77 3.67
N LEU A 16 12.84 -9.74 4.54
CA LEU A 16 13.19 -10.86 5.42
C LEU A 16 12.31 -10.83 6.67
N ILE A 17 12.25 -9.66 7.30
CA ILE A 17 11.30 -9.29 8.35
C ILE A 17 10.71 -7.93 8.01
N ARG A 18 9.63 -7.53 8.68
CA ARG A 18 8.95 -6.26 8.38
C ARG A 18 9.94 -5.09 8.39
N ARG A 19 10.07 -4.40 7.24
CA ARG A 19 10.98 -3.26 6.98
C ARG A 19 12.48 -3.59 6.81
N VAL A 20 12.90 -4.85 6.94
CA VAL A 20 14.28 -5.26 6.67
C VAL A 20 14.30 -6.14 5.43
N GLY A 21 14.98 -5.67 4.38
CA GLY A 21 15.13 -6.41 3.12
C GLY A 21 16.09 -7.61 3.25
N LYS A 22 15.84 -8.67 2.48
CA LYS A 22 16.66 -9.89 2.45
C LYS A 22 18.09 -9.69 1.95
N PHE A 23 18.30 -8.74 1.03
CA PHE A 23 19.60 -8.46 0.42
C PHE A 23 20.20 -7.13 0.93
N SER A 24 21.51 -7.14 1.14
CA SER A 24 22.31 -5.95 1.47
C SER A 24 22.37 -4.95 0.31
N ARG A 25 22.82 -3.71 0.62
CA ARG A 25 22.97 -2.64 -0.37
C ARG A 25 23.91 -3.01 -1.52
N SER A 26 25.03 -3.67 -1.24
CA SER A 26 26.03 -4.09 -2.24
C SER A 26 25.48 -5.17 -3.18
N LYS A 27 24.79 -6.18 -2.65
CA LYS A 27 24.14 -7.20 -3.49
C LYS A 27 23.03 -6.60 -4.36
N MET A 28 22.28 -5.64 -3.81
CA MET A 28 21.25 -4.90 -4.56
C MET A 28 21.84 -3.98 -5.63
N TYR A 29 23.04 -3.43 -5.42
CA TYR A 29 23.77 -2.61 -6.40
C TYR A 29 24.06 -3.42 -7.68
N HIS A 30 24.56 -4.65 -7.52
CA HIS A 30 24.81 -5.55 -8.65
C HIS A 30 23.49 -6.07 -9.27
N LYS A 31 22.56 -6.57 -8.45
CA LYS A 31 21.28 -7.13 -8.91
C LYS A 31 20.39 -6.12 -9.63
N ARG A 32 20.47 -4.83 -9.27
CA ARG A 32 19.71 -3.78 -9.95
C ARG A 32 20.32 -3.36 -11.29
N GLY A 33 21.56 -3.76 -11.58
CA GLY A 33 22.33 -3.29 -12.74
C GLY A 33 22.82 -1.85 -12.58
N LEU A 34 22.81 -1.32 -11.35
CA LEU A 34 23.24 0.06 -11.09
C LEU A 34 24.71 0.27 -11.43
N TRP A 35 25.54 -0.75 -11.20
CA TRP A 35 26.95 -0.75 -11.60
C TRP A 35 27.14 -0.52 -13.10
N ALA A 36 26.33 -1.17 -13.94
CA ALA A 36 26.42 -1.06 -15.40
C ALA A 36 25.92 0.30 -15.87
N ILE A 37 24.86 0.84 -15.24
CA ILE A 37 24.37 2.20 -15.52
C ILE A 37 25.43 3.24 -15.14
N LYS A 38 26.07 3.07 -13.98
CA LYS A 38 27.14 3.95 -13.52
C LYS A 38 28.35 3.90 -14.47
N ALA A 39 28.74 2.71 -14.93
CA ALA A 39 29.83 2.55 -15.89
C ALA A 39 29.52 3.22 -17.23
N LYS A 40 28.29 3.06 -17.74
CA LYS A 40 27.84 3.70 -18.99
C LYS A 40 27.81 5.22 -18.92
N ASN A 41 27.63 5.78 -17.73
CA ASN A 41 27.51 7.22 -17.50
C ASN A 41 28.81 7.82 -16.90
N GLY A 42 29.97 7.27 -17.26
CA GLY A 42 31.27 7.85 -16.87
C GLY A 42 31.53 7.85 -15.36
N GLY A 43 30.99 6.87 -14.63
CA GLY A 43 31.15 6.79 -13.17
C GLY A 43 30.13 7.61 -12.38
N VAL A 44 29.20 8.31 -13.02
CA VAL A 44 28.18 9.13 -12.36
C VAL A 44 26.79 8.52 -12.59
N PHE A 45 25.94 8.51 -11.57
CA PHE A 45 24.55 8.08 -11.76
C PHE A 45 23.75 9.15 -12.53
N PRO A 46 22.89 8.76 -13.49
CA PRO A 46 22.02 9.72 -14.16
C PRO A 46 21.16 10.43 -13.13
N ARG A 47 21.27 11.76 -13.10
CA ARG A 47 20.42 12.64 -12.31
C ARG A 47 19.22 13.03 -13.16
N HIS A 48 18.05 13.00 -12.56
CA HIS A 48 16.91 13.73 -13.10
C HIS A 48 16.86 15.04 -12.34
N ASP A 49 17.60 16.03 -12.84
CA ASP A 49 17.40 17.39 -12.39
C ASP A 49 15.96 17.79 -12.79
N PRO A 50 15.21 18.44 -11.90
CA PRO A 50 13.86 18.86 -12.22
C PRO A 50 13.90 19.72 -13.48
N LYS A 51 13.16 19.31 -14.52
CA LYS A 51 12.96 20.13 -15.71
C LYS A 51 12.39 21.46 -15.21
N PRO A 52 12.93 22.62 -15.62
CA PRO A 52 12.36 23.90 -15.23
C PRO A 52 10.88 23.87 -15.60
N THR A 53 10.03 23.91 -14.58
CA THR A 53 8.58 23.94 -14.73
C THR A 53 8.27 25.16 -15.59
N ALA A 54 7.76 24.95 -16.80
CA ALA A 54 7.16 26.02 -17.59
C ALA A 54 6.15 26.72 -16.68
N GLU A 55 6.25 28.04 -16.58
CA GLU A 55 5.55 28.89 -15.62
C GLU A 55 4.03 28.68 -15.67
N THR A 56 3.53 27.66 -14.96
CA THR A 56 2.15 27.60 -14.51
C THR A 56 1.96 28.80 -13.61
N GLY A 57 1.11 29.72 -14.04
CA GLY A 57 0.99 31.08 -13.49
C GLY A 57 1.02 31.12 -11.97
N LEU A 58 1.64 32.18 -11.44
CA LEU A 58 1.82 32.49 -10.01
C LEU A 58 0.68 31.92 -9.16
N GLU A 59 0.90 30.76 -8.53
CA GLU A 59 0.00 30.24 -7.51
C GLU A 59 -0.01 31.26 -6.37
N LYS A 60 -1.06 32.09 -6.33
CA LYS A 60 -1.23 33.09 -5.29
C LYS A 60 -1.25 32.36 -3.96
N ALA A 61 -0.34 32.77 -3.07
CA ALA A 61 -0.29 32.23 -1.73
C ALA A 61 -1.67 32.32 -1.06
N PRO A 62 -2.10 31.28 -0.32
CA PRO A 62 -3.33 31.35 0.43
C PRO A 62 -3.27 32.55 1.39
N LYS A 63 -4.33 33.36 1.43
CA LYS A 63 -4.42 34.54 2.30
C LYS A 63 -4.33 34.17 3.79
N PHE A 64 -4.66 32.92 4.13
CA PHE A 64 -4.72 32.42 5.49
C PHE A 64 -3.75 31.25 5.67
N TYR A 65 -2.81 31.40 6.60
CA TYR A 65 -1.92 30.34 7.05
C TYR A 65 -2.40 29.85 8.43
N PRO A 66 -2.79 28.57 8.57
CA PRO A 66 -3.06 28.03 9.90
C PRO A 66 -1.77 28.06 10.73
N ALA A 67 -1.87 28.48 11.99
CA ALA A 67 -0.73 28.49 12.91
C ALA A 67 -0.26 27.07 13.27
N ASP A 68 -1.16 26.08 13.13
CA ASP A 68 -0.91 24.68 13.45
C ASP A 68 -0.99 23.78 12.20
N ASP A 69 -0.10 22.80 12.13
CA ASP A 69 -0.13 21.76 11.10
C ASP A 69 -1.29 20.78 11.32
N VAL A 70 -2.20 20.69 10.35
CA VAL A 70 -3.28 19.68 10.36
C VAL A 70 -2.68 18.31 10.07
N LYS A 71 -2.69 17.43 11.09
CA LYS A 71 -2.18 16.05 10.96
C LYS A 71 -2.95 15.30 9.87
N LYS A 72 -2.22 14.68 8.94
CA LYS A 72 -2.83 13.79 7.93
C LYS A 72 -3.44 12.57 8.63
N PRO A 73 -4.69 12.20 8.30
CA PRO A 73 -5.34 11.05 8.92
C PRO A 73 -4.59 9.75 8.58
N LEU A 74 -4.41 8.91 9.59
CA LEU A 74 -3.75 7.61 9.43
C LEU A 74 -4.67 6.63 8.69
N VAL A 75 -4.11 5.88 7.73
CA VAL A 75 -4.85 4.83 7.03
C VAL A 75 -4.92 3.58 7.92
N ASN A 76 -6.12 3.26 8.40
CA ASN A 76 -6.37 2.08 9.22
C ASN A 76 -6.41 0.80 8.37
N LYS A 77 -5.52 -0.16 8.68
CA LYS A 77 -5.53 -1.49 8.07
C LYS A 77 -6.57 -2.38 8.76
N ARG A 78 -7.60 -2.81 8.02
CA ARG A 78 -8.61 -3.76 8.48
C ARG A 78 -8.04 -5.17 8.34
N LYS A 79 -7.67 -5.80 9.47
CA LYS A 79 -7.10 -7.16 9.48
C LYS A 79 -8.17 -8.17 9.89
N LEU A 80 -8.17 -9.32 9.23
CA LEU A 80 -8.99 -10.47 9.60
C LEU A 80 -8.15 -11.46 10.42
N ARG A 81 -8.76 -12.11 11.41
CA ARG A 81 -8.12 -13.20 12.16
C ARG A 81 -8.02 -14.44 11.27
N ALA A 82 -6.93 -15.20 11.37
CA ALA A 82 -6.69 -16.37 10.52
C ALA A 82 -7.77 -17.46 10.64
N SER A 83 -8.43 -17.56 11.79
CA SER A 83 -9.50 -18.53 12.03
C SER A 83 -10.82 -18.20 11.33
N ILE A 84 -10.98 -16.97 10.84
CA ILE A 84 -12.20 -16.50 10.18
C ILE A 84 -11.98 -16.65 8.66
N THR A 85 -12.27 -17.84 8.17
CA THR A 85 -12.22 -18.18 6.74
C THR A 85 -13.62 -18.16 6.14
N PRO A 86 -13.81 -17.77 4.87
CA PRO A 86 -15.09 -17.92 4.18
C PRO A 86 -15.67 -19.33 4.35
N GLY A 87 -16.96 -19.45 4.66
CA GLY A 87 -17.64 -20.70 5.01
C GLY A 87 -17.55 -21.11 6.49
N ARG A 88 -16.77 -20.39 7.32
CA ARG A 88 -16.69 -20.68 8.76
C ARG A 88 -17.98 -20.24 9.46
N GLU A 89 -18.50 -21.11 10.31
CA GLU A 89 -19.58 -20.81 11.25
C GLU A 89 -19.08 -19.93 12.40
N LEU A 90 -19.81 -18.86 12.69
CA LEU A 90 -19.53 -17.89 13.74
C LEU A 90 -20.73 -17.80 14.70
N ILE A 91 -20.45 -17.63 15.99
CA ILE A 91 -21.48 -17.35 17.00
C ILE A 91 -21.54 -15.84 17.24
N ILE A 92 -22.71 -15.25 17.06
CA ILE A 92 -22.92 -13.82 17.36
C ILE A 92 -23.09 -13.64 18.87
N LEU A 93 -22.30 -12.75 19.47
CA LEU A 93 -22.31 -12.52 20.93
C LEU A 93 -23.26 -11.40 21.37
N ALA A 94 -23.69 -10.52 20.46
CA ALA A 94 -24.50 -9.35 20.78
C ALA A 94 -25.51 -9.00 19.67
N GLY A 95 -26.56 -8.24 20.01
CA GLY A 95 -27.63 -7.84 19.09
C GLY A 95 -28.75 -8.86 18.97
N ARG A 96 -29.67 -8.63 18.03
CA ARG A 96 -30.90 -9.44 17.86
C ARG A 96 -30.64 -10.91 17.54
N LEU A 97 -29.51 -11.22 16.91
CA LEU A 97 -29.10 -12.58 16.51
C LEU A 97 -28.12 -13.22 17.50
N LYS A 98 -28.07 -12.73 18.75
CA LYS A 98 -27.19 -13.28 19.79
C LYS A 98 -27.43 -14.78 20.02
N GLY A 99 -26.36 -15.54 20.15
CA GLY A 99 -26.37 -16.99 20.37
C GLY A 99 -26.64 -17.81 19.11
N LYS A 100 -26.90 -17.18 17.96
CA LYS A 100 -27.12 -17.90 16.71
C LYS A 100 -25.81 -18.19 16.00
N SER A 101 -25.78 -19.36 15.41
CA SER A 101 -24.80 -19.80 14.42
C SER A 101 -25.06 -19.16 13.06
N VAL A 102 -24.03 -18.56 12.46
CA VAL A 102 -24.14 -17.79 11.22
C VAL A 102 -22.91 -18.06 10.35
N VAL A 103 -23.07 -18.18 9.02
CA VAL A 103 -21.97 -18.53 8.10
C VAL A 103 -21.29 -17.28 7.53
N PHE A 104 -19.97 -17.18 7.69
CA PHE A 104 -19.17 -16.06 7.17
C PHE A 104 -18.92 -16.16 5.66
N LEU A 105 -19.17 -15.08 4.91
CA LEU A 105 -18.94 -15.06 3.46
C LEU A 105 -17.63 -14.34 3.10
N LYS A 106 -17.52 -13.05 3.45
CA LYS A 106 -16.35 -12.22 3.14
C LYS A 106 -16.26 -10.99 4.03
N GLN A 107 -15.07 -10.38 4.08
CA GLN A 107 -14.88 -9.07 4.69
C GLN A 107 -15.24 -7.96 3.70
N LEU A 108 -16.03 -6.98 4.14
CA LEU A 108 -16.37 -5.80 3.35
C LEU A 108 -15.24 -4.77 3.36
N PRO A 109 -15.17 -3.84 2.38
CA PRO A 109 -14.18 -2.77 2.37
C PRO A 109 -14.17 -1.91 3.63
N SER A 110 -15.31 -1.80 4.32
CA SER A 110 -15.44 -1.12 5.61
C SER A 110 -14.70 -1.82 6.76
N GLY A 111 -14.46 -3.13 6.64
CA GLY A 111 -13.85 -3.99 7.67
C GLY A 111 -14.86 -4.90 8.38
N LEU A 112 -16.15 -4.69 8.15
CA LEU A 112 -17.24 -5.52 8.70
C LEU A 112 -17.31 -6.88 8.00
N LEU A 113 -17.87 -7.87 8.69
CA LEU A 113 -18.08 -9.22 8.17
C LEU A 113 -19.44 -9.31 7.49
N LEU A 114 -19.47 -9.78 6.25
CA LEU A 114 -20.72 -10.20 5.62
C LEU A 114 -21.02 -11.63 6.06
N VAL A 115 -22.20 -11.83 6.65
CA VAL A 115 -22.61 -13.09 7.28
C VAL A 115 -24.03 -13.42 6.84
N THR A 116 -24.32 -14.70 6.59
CA THR A 116 -25.65 -15.18 6.24
C THR A 116 -26.20 -16.07 7.34
N VAL A 117 -27.43 -15.79 7.78
CA VAL A 117 -28.16 -16.68 8.69
C VAL A 117 -28.57 -17.91 7.91
N GLU A 118 -27.97 -19.06 8.23
CA GLU A 118 -28.53 -20.34 7.83
C GLU A 118 -29.93 -20.43 8.46
N ARG A 119 -30.96 -20.32 7.62
CA ARG A 119 -32.22 -20.98 7.94
C ARG A 119 -31.98 -22.45 7.64
N LEU A 120 -32.24 -23.28 8.65
CA LEU A 120 -32.51 -24.71 8.46
C LEU A 120 -33.45 -24.91 7.26
#